data_AF-A0A7S2PV32-F1
#
_entry.id   AF-A0A7S2PV32-F1
#
_cell.length_a   1.000
_cell.length_b   1.000
_cell.length_c   1.000
_cell.angle_alpha   90.00
_cell.angle_beta   90.00
_cell.angle_gamma   90.00
#
_symmetry.space_group_name_H-M   'P 1'
#
loop_
_entity.id
_entity.type
_entity.pdbx_description
1 polymer ?
#
loop_
_entity_poly.entity_id
_entity_poly.type
_entity_poly.pdbx_seq_one_letter_code
_entity_poly.pdbx_strand_id
1 'polypeptide(L)'
;GKTKHHLEEAAIGGHPSARYTLGCYEGRNRRHDRAVKHLITAAAQGDDDSINELMDEFRRGFVSKDDLADALRAHQAAVDATKSVQREAAEELERWIAAKNKER
;
A
#
# COMPACT_ATOMS: atom_id res chain seq x y z
N GLY A 1 6.19 -9.19 -21.99
CA GLY A 1 7.56 -9.55 -21.61
C GLY A 1 7.53 -10.20 -20.24
N LYS A 2 8.41 -11.18 -19.98
CA LYS A 2 8.44 -12.01 -18.75
C LYS A 2 8.46 -11.19 -17.44
N THR A 3 8.94 -9.95 -17.48
CA THR A 3 8.95 -8.99 -16.37
C THR A 3 7.57 -8.55 -15.89
N LYS A 4 6.60 -8.35 -16.80
CA LYS A 4 5.24 -7.90 -16.44
C LYS A 4 4.50 -8.96 -15.61
N HIS A 5 4.73 -10.23 -15.94
CA HIS A 5 4.02 -11.35 -15.33
C HIS A 5 4.53 -11.67 -13.92
N HIS A 6 5.84 -11.57 -13.67
CA HIS A 6 6.40 -11.73 -12.32
C HIS A 6 6.00 -10.60 -11.36
N LEU A 7 5.85 -9.37 -11.88
CA LEU A 7 5.34 -8.23 -11.11
C LEU A 7 3.85 -8.37 -10.77
N GLU A 8 3.05 -8.97 -11.66
CA GLU A 8 1.63 -9.26 -11.42
C GLU A 8 1.43 -10.30 -10.31
N GLU A 9 2.27 -11.34 -10.23
CA GLU A 9 2.20 -12.33 -9.14
C GLU A 9 2.72 -11.81 -7.80
N ALA A 10 3.82 -11.04 -7.77
CA ALA A 10 4.31 -10.40 -6.54
C ALA A 10 3.30 -9.39 -5.98
N ALA A 11 2.51 -8.76 -6.85
CA ALA A 11 1.44 -7.84 -6.48
C ALA A 11 0.18 -8.54 -5.93
N ILE A 12 0.03 -9.85 -6.14
CA ILE A 12 -0.99 -10.70 -5.48
C ILE A 12 -0.49 -11.12 -4.08
N GLY A 13 0.84 -11.20 -3.89
CA GLY A 13 1.50 -11.50 -2.61
C GLY A 13 1.71 -10.32 -1.65
N GLY A 14 1.20 -9.12 -1.96
CA GLY A 14 1.19 -8.00 -1.03
C GLY A 14 2.49 -7.18 -0.95
N HIS A 15 3.25 -7.03 -2.05
CA HIS A 15 4.33 -6.04 -2.10
C HIS A 15 3.90 -4.78 -2.88
N PRO A 16 3.51 -3.69 -2.18
CA PRO A 16 3.00 -2.46 -2.80
C PRO A 16 3.96 -1.83 -3.82
N SER A 17 5.28 -2.00 -3.62
CA SER A 17 6.35 -1.47 -4.48
C SER A 17 6.26 -1.94 -5.94
N ALA A 18 5.74 -3.16 -6.19
CA ALA A 18 5.55 -3.68 -7.54
C ALA A 18 4.41 -2.96 -8.27
N ARG A 19 3.33 -2.66 -7.54
CA ARG A 19 2.18 -1.90 -8.05
C ARG A 19 2.56 -0.45 -8.28
N TYR A 20 3.28 0.18 -7.36
CA TYR A 20 3.86 1.52 -7.55
C TYR A 20 4.70 1.60 -8.83
N THR A 21 5.65 0.67 -9.00
CA THR A 21 6.53 0.64 -10.18
C THR A 21 5.74 0.52 -11.49
N LEU A 22 4.69 -0.31 -11.50
CA LEU A 22 3.82 -0.47 -12.66
C LEU A 22 2.97 0.79 -12.93
N GLY A 23 2.54 1.48 -11.87
CA GLY A 23 1.90 2.80 -11.94
C GLY A 23 2.79 3.82 -12.65
N CYS A 24 4.02 4.01 -12.15
CA CYS A 24 4.98 4.93 -12.76
C CYS A 24 5.30 4.57 -14.22
N TYR A 25 5.42 3.27 -14.54
CA TYR A 25 5.68 2.81 -15.91
C TYR A 25 4.54 3.14 -16.88
N GLU A 26 3.28 2.90 -16.49
CA GLU A 26 2.14 3.23 -17.34
C GLU A 26 1.94 4.75 -17.47
N GLY A 27 2.22 5.52 -16.41
CA GLY A 27 2.20 7.00 -16.44
C GLY A 27 3.23 7.58 -17.42
N ARG A 28 4.46 7.03 -17.44
CA ARG A 28 5.48 7.37 -18.45
C ARG A 28 5.06 7.04 -19.87
N ASN A 29 4.24 6.00 -20.05
CA ASN A 29 3.65 5.62 -21.34
C ASN A 29 2.35 6.36 -21.68
N ARG A 30 2.01 7.43 -20.94
CA ARG A 30 0.78 8.23 -21.09
C ARG A 30 -0.52 7.45 -20.95
N ARG A 31 -0.48 6.33 -20.21
CA ARG A 31 -1.66 5.50 -19.88
C ARG A 31 -2.09 5.80 -18.45
N HIS A 32 -2.51 7.04 -18.23
CA HIS A 32 -2.80 7.60 -16.91
C HIS A 32 -3.94 6.84 -16.19
N ASP A 33 -4.97 6.46 -16.93
CA ASP A 33 -6.07 5.62 -16.47
C ASP A 33 -5.60 4.27 -15.90
N ARG A 34 -4.56 3.67 -16.48
CA ARG A 34 -3.95 2.44 -15.96
C ARG A 34 -2.99 2.72 -14.80
N ALA A 35 -2.22 3.79 -14.90
CA ALA A 35 -1.30 4.22 -13.84
C ALA A 35 -2.05 4.43 -12.52
N VAL A 36 -3.14 5.20 -12.55
CA VAL A 36 -4.00 5.51 -11.40
C VAL A 36 -4.53 4.25 -10.73
N LYS A 37 -4.98 3.25 -11.48
CA LYS A 37 -5.46 1.97 -10.90
C LYS A 37 -4.36 1.23 -10.12
N HIS A 38 -3.15 1.22 -10.66
CA HIS A 38 -2.01 0.61 -9.99
C HIS A 38 -1.64 1.36 -8.71
N LEU A 39 -1.61 2.69 -8.76
CA LEU A 39 -1.29 3.54 -7.61
C LEU A 39 -2.37 3.47 -6.52
N ILE A 40 -3.67 3.47 -6.86
CA ILE A 40 -4.76 3.29 -5.87
C ILE A 40 -4.62 1.95 -5.16
N THR A 41 -4.28 0.89 -5.88
CA THR A 41 -4.11 -0.44 -5.27
C THR A 41 -2.92 -0.46 -4.31
N ALA A 42 -1.80 0.17 -4.68
CA ALA A 42 -0.62 0.27 -3.82
C ALA A 42 -0.88 1.16 -2.59
N ALA A 43 -1.53 2.31 -2.79
CA ALA A 43 -1.95 3.19 -1.70
C ALA A 43 -2.89 2.47 -0.73
N ALA A 44 -3.85 1.69 -1.21
CA ALA A 44 -4.73 0.87 -0.37
C ALA A 44 -4.01 -0.22 0.44
N GLN A 45 -2.72 -0.46 0.16
CA GLN A 45 -1.85 -1.34 0.93
C GLN A 45 -0.91 -0.56 1.88
N GLY A 46 -1.07 0.75 2.01
CA GLY A 46 -0.26 1.60 2.89
C GLY A 46 1.03 2.12 2.26
N ASP A 47 1.11 2.20 0.92
CA ASP A 47 2.28 2.74 0.21
C ASP A 47 2.23 4.27 0.09
N ASP A 48 3.12 4.95 0.81
CA ASP A 48 3.20 6.41 0.86
C ASP A 48 3.59 7.03 -0.51
N ASP A 49 4.49 6.38 -1.26
CA ASP A 49 4.95 6.88 -2.56
C ASP A 49 3.83 6.89 -3.60
N SER A 50 2.94 5.90 -3.55
CA SER A 50 1.76 5.86 -4.41
C SER A 50 0.76 6.98 -4.14
N ILE A 51 0.66 7.46 -2.89
CA ILE A 51 -0.15 8.64 -2.57
C ILE A 51 0.46 9.90 -3.19
N ASN A 52 1.79 10.06 -3.13
CA ASN A 52 2.46 11.21 -3.74
C ASN A 52 2.23 11.27 -5.25
N GLU A 53 2.38 10.15 -5.95
CA GLU A 53 2.09 10.06 -7.39
C GLU A 53 0.61 10.30 -7.72
N LEU A 54 -0.33 9.82 -6.89
CA LEU A 54 -1.76 10.11 -7.06
C LEU A 54 -2.07 11.60 -6.90
N MET A 55 -1.39 12.30 -5.99
CA MET A 55 -1.53 13.75 -5.85
C MET A 55 -1.02 14.48 -7.10
N ASP A 56 0.04 14.01 -7.73
CA ASP A 56 0.57 14.58 -8.97
C ASP A 56 -0.36 14.32 -10.16
N GLU A 57 -0.88 13.11 -10.29
CA GLU A 57 -1.90 12.78 -11.30
C GLU A 57 -3.21 13.55 -11.07
N PHE A 58 -3.60 13.82 -9.81
CA PHE A 58 -4.72 14.72 -9.47
C PHE A 58 -4.45 16.16 -9.91
N ARG A 59 -3.27 16.72 -9.62
CA ARG A 59 -2.88 18.07 -10.08
C ARG A 59 -2.89 18.20 -11.60
N ARG A 60 -2.65 17.11 -12.31
CA ARG A 60 -2.68 17.03 -13.78
C ARG A 60 -4.08 16.75 -14.35
N GLY A 61 -5.08 16.52 -13.51
CA GLY A 61 -6.48 16.30 -13.90
C GLY A 61 -6.82 14.87 -14.29
N PHE A 62 -5.97 13.88 -13.99
CA PHE A 62 -6.18 12.47 -14.31
C PHE A 62 -6.85 11.66 -13.19
N VAL A 63 -6.94 12.23 -11.99
CA VAL A 63 -7.59 11.63 -10.82
C VAL A 63 -8.69 12.56 -10.35
N SER A 64 -9.86 12.02 -9.99
CA SER A 64 -10.92 12.82 -9.40
C SER A 64 -10.65 13.12 -7.93
N LYS A 65 -11.29 14.15 -7.39
CA LYS A 65 -11.17 14.47 -5.96
C LYS A 65 -11.65 13.31 -5.08
N ASP A 66 -12.70 12.62 -5.52
CA ASP A 66 -13.30 11.52 -4.78
C ASP A 66 -12.38 10.29 -4.79
N ASP A 67 -11.79 9.94 -5.95
CA ASP A 67 -10.83 8.84 -6.05
C ASP A 67 -9.59 9.07 -5.16
N LEU A 68 -9.07 10.30 -5.14
CA LEU A 68 -7.94 10.65 -4.28
C LEU A 68 -8.31 10.54 -2.79
N ALA A 69 -9.51 11.00 -2.42
CA ALA A 69 -9.99 10.91 -1.04
C ALA A 69 -10.19 9.45 -0.61
N ASP A 70 -10.74 8.62 -1.49
CA ASP A 70 -10.94 7.19 -1.23
C ASP A 70 -9.59 6.46 -1.07
N ALA A 71 -8.62 6.75 -1.94
CA ALA A 71 -7.26 6.20 -1.83
C ALA A 71 -6.57 6.60 -0.51
N LEU A 72 -6.69 7.86 -0.09
CA LEU A 72 -6.15 8.34 1.20
C LEU A 72 -6.78 7.63 2.40
N ARG A 73 -8.10 7.40 2.38
CA ARG A 73 -8.78 6.66 3.46
C ARG A 73 -8.34 5.20 3.51
N ALA A 74 -8.23 4.54 2.35
CA ALA A 74 -7.77 3.16 2.27
C ALA A 74 -6.32 3.02 2.77
N HIS A 75 -5.44 3.94 2.37
CA HIS A 75 -4.07 4.03 2.85
C HIS A 75 -3.99 4.13 4.38
N GLN A 76 -4.74 5.08 4.96
CA GLN A 76 -4.75 5.27 6.41
C GLN A 76 -5.24 4.02 7.15
N ALA A 77 -6.29 3.37 6.65
CA ALA A 77 -6.81 2.13 7.23
C ALA A 77 -5.76 1.00 7.22
N ALA A 78 -4.98 0.86 6.14
CA ALA A 78 -3.92 -0.15 6.04
C ALA A 78 -2.76 0.13 7.02
N VAL A 79 -2.34 1.40 7.15
CA VAL A 79 -1.31 1.82 8.10
C VAL A 79 -1.74 1.55 9.54
N ASP A 80 -2.99 1.88 9.89
CA ASP A 80 -3.51 1.70 11.25
C ASP A 80 -3.70 0.23 11.61
N ALA A 81 -4.15 -0.60 10.66
CA ALA A 81 -4.26 -2.05 10.85
C ALA A 81 -2.88 -2.66 11.16
N THR A 82 -1.85 -2.29 10.42
CA THR A 82 -0.48 -2.81 10.62
C THR A 82 0.06 -2.43 12.01
N LYS A 83 -0.19 -1.20 12.46
CA LYS A 83 0.19 -0.76 13.82
C LYS A 83 -0.55 -1.53 14.91
N SER A 84 -1.84 -1.84 14.71
CA SER A 84 -2.60 -2.62 15.70
C SER A 84 -2.05 -4.04 15.85
N VAL A 85 -1.74 -4.70 14.72
CA VAL A 85 -1.15 -6.06 14.73
C VAL A 85 0.19 -6.06 15.47
N GLN A 86 1.05 -5.06 15.24
CA GLN A 86 2.33 -4.95 15.94
C GLN A 86 2.15 -4.75 17.45
N ARG A 87 1.18 -3.90 17.85
CA ARG A 87 0.86 -3.65 19.26
C ARG A 87 0.33 -4.92 19.94
N GLU A 88 -0.60 -5.62 19.32
CA GLU A 88 -1.18 -6.86 19.85
C GLU A 88 -0.12 -7.95 20.02
N ALA A 89 0.79 -8.10 19.04
CA ALA A 89 1.91 -9.04 19.14
C ALA A 89 2.89 -8.68 20.27
N ALA A 90 3.15 -7.39 20.48
CA ALA A 90 3.99 -6.93 21.60
C ALA A 90 3.34 -7.23 22.96
N GLU A 91 2.04 -6.94 23.11
CA GLU A 91 1.30 -7.25 24.34
C GLU A 91 1.25 -8.76 24.63
N GLU A 92 1.08 -9.59 23.60
CA GLU A 92 1.11 -11.04 23.73
C GLU A 92 2.47 -11.55 24.20
N LEU A 93 3.55 -11.01 23.62
CA LEU A 93 4.92 -11.34 24.01
C LEU A 93 5.20 -10.95 25.47
N GLU A 94 4.78 -9.75 25.90
CA GLU A 94 4.94 -9.30 27.29
C GLU A 94 4.18 -10.20 28.28
N ARG A 95 2.94 -10.58 27.95
CA ARG A 95 2.16 -11.53 28.77
C ARG A 95 2.84 -12.88 28.89
N TRP A 96 3.39 -13.39 27.79
CA TRP A 96 4.13 -14.65 27.78
C TRP A 96 5.39 -14.60 28.65
N ILE A 97 6.19 -13.53 28.54
CA ILE A 97 7.39 -13.31 29.37
C ILE A 97 7.00 -13.23 30.85
N ALA A 98 5.95 -12.47 31.18
CA ALA A 98 5.48 -12.31 32.56
C ALA A 98 4.98 -13.63 33.17
N ALA A 99 4.30 -14.47 32.38
CA ALA A 99 3.88 -15.80 32.82
C ALA A 99 5.09 -16.70 33.12
N LYS A 100 6.10 -16.74 32.24
CA LYS A 100 7.31 -17.55 32.44
C LYS A 100 8.15 -17.12 33.64
N ASN A 101 8.19 -15.83 33.94
CA ASN A 101 8.91 -15.33 35.12
C ASN A 101 8.22 -15.69 36.45
N LYS A 102 6.92 -16.02 36.45
CA LYS A 102 6.20 -16.52 37.64
C LYS A 102 6.37 -18.02 37.89
N GLU A 103 6.80 -18.77 36.88
CA GLU A 103 7.04 -20.23 36.95
C GLU A 103 8.48 -20.58 37.36
N ARG A 104 9.35 -19.57 37.51
CA ARG A 104 10.74 -19.72 38.02
C ARG A 104 10.81 -19.35 39.49
#